data_AF-A0A4U7EVH1-F1
#
_entry.id   AF-A0A4U7EVH1-F1
#
_cell.length_a   1.000
_cell.length_b   1.000
_cell.length_c   1.000
_cell.angle_alpha   90.00
_cell.angle_beta   90.00
_cell.angle_gamma   90.00
#
_symmetry.space_group_name_H-M   'P 1'
#
loop_
_entity.id
_entity.type
_entity.pdbx_description
1 polymer ?
#
loop_
_entity_poly.entity_id
_entity_poly.type
_entity_poly.pdbx_seq_one_letter_code
_entity_poly.pdbx_strand_id
1 'polypeptide(L)' 'MYLPENQKEELSLRFDELNLKHKRQHGEALGKNRDYYPAVVEAALNGEKTLEEILGVDE' A
#
# COMPACT_ATOMS: atom_id res chain seq x y z
N MET A 1 11.69 17.25 1.90
CA MET A 1 10.34 17.82 2.14
C MET A 1 9.49 16.68 2.68
N TYR A 2 8.85 16.83 3.84
CA TYR A 2 7.96 15.80 4.39
C TYR A 2 6.56 15.95 3.78
N LEU A 3 5.84 14.85 3.61
CA LEU A 3 4.42 14.93 3.26
C LEU A 3 3.65 15.69 4.36
N PRO A 4 2.57 16.40 4.00
CA PRO A 4 1.61 16.93 4.97
C PRO A 4 1.16 15.86 5.97
N GLU A 5 0.96 16.23 7.23
CA GLU A 5 0.64 15.28 8.31
C GLU A 5 -0.61 14.44 8.01
N ASN A 6 -1.65 15.06 7.47
CA ASN A 6 -2.87 14.38 7.07
C ASN A 6 -2.62 13.28 6.02
N GLN A 7 -1.71 13.53 5.07
CA GLN A 7 -1.36 12.53 4.05
C GLN A 7 -0.52 11.39 4.64
N LYS A 8 0.34 11.71 5.61
CA LYS A 8 1.13 10.70 6.33
C LYS A 8 0.25 9.79 7.17
N GLU A 9 -0.73 10.34 7.88
CA GLU A 9 -1.69 9.56 8.67
C GLU A 9 -2.53 8.63 7.78
N GLU A 10 -3.09 9.17 6.69
CA GLU A 10 -3.85 8.39 5.70
C GLU A 10 -3.01 7.25 5.12
N LEU A 11 -1.76 7.52 4.71
CA LEU A 11 -0.86 6.49 4.20
C LEU A 11 -0.54 5.42 5.24
N SER A 12 -0.47 5.78 6.53
CA SER A 12 -0.22 4.81 7.58
C SER A 12 -1.43 3.90 7.82
N LEU A 13 -2.64 4.48 7.88
CA LEU A 13 -3.88 3.73 8.05
C LEU A 13 -4.07 2.71 6.93
N ARG A 14 -3.96 3.15 5.67
CA ARG A 14 -4.09 2.28 4.51
C ARG A 14 -3.03 1.17 4.48
N PHE A 15 -1.80 1.48 4.88
CA PHE A 15 -0.78 0.46 5.02
C PHE A 15 -1.18 -0.61 6.03
N ASP A 16 -1.70 -0.23 7.20
CA ASP A 16 -2.04 -1.19 8.25
C ASP A 16 -3.16 -2.13 7.79
N GLU A 17 -4.15 -1.62 7.05
CA GLU A 17 -5.22 -2.42 6.42
C GLU A 17 -4.65 -3.41 5.39
N LEU A 18 -3.86 -2.92 4.45
CA LEU A 18 -3.29 -3.74 3.37
C LEU A 18 -2.27 -4.76 3.89
N ASN A 19 -1.48 -4.40 4.89
CA ASN A 19 -0.54 -5.30 5.54
C ASN A 19 -1.29 -6.45 6.24
N LEU A 20 -2.44 -6.18 6.86
CA LEU A 20 -3.26 -7.23 7.45
C LEU A 20 -3.81 -8.18 6.39
N LYS A 21 -4.32 -7.65 5.26
CA LYS A 21 -4.77 -8.47 4.12
C LYS A 21 -3.63 -9.32 3.54
N HIS A 22 -2.50 -8.70 3.25
CA HIS A 22 -1.31 -9.36 2.72
C HIS A 22 -0.81 -10.48 3.64
N LYS A 23 -0.75 -10.24 4.95
CA LYS A 23 -0.39 -11.28 5.94
C LYS A 23 -1.34 -12.46 5.93
N ARG A 24 -2.64 -12.22 5.75
CA ARG A 24 -3.65 -13.30 5.72
C ARG A 24 -3.51 -14.16 4.47
N GLN A 25 -3.23 -13.55 3.32
CA GLN A 25 -3.17 -14.26 2.04
C GLN A 25 -1.80 -14.93 1.81
N HIS A 26 -0.71 -14.22 2.10
CA HIS A 26 0.66 -14.63 1.76
C HIS A 26 1.45 -15.16 2.95
N GLY A 27 0.93 -15.02 4.17
CA GLY A 27 1.61 -15.46 5.41
C GLY A 27 2.75 -14.55 5.87
N GLU A 28 3.06 -13.49 5.11
CA GLU A 28 4.15 -12.56 5.41
C GLU A 28 3.71 -11.09 5.48
N ALA A 29 4.47 -10.30 6.23
CA ALA A 29 4.21 -8.87 6.39
C ALA A 29 4.59 -8.09 5.13
N LEU A 30 3.74 -7.12 4.76
CA LEU A 30 4.02 -6.19 3.68
C LEU A 30 5.13 -5.21 4.08
N GLY A 31 6.14 -5.02 3.23
CA GLY A 31 7.21 -4.07 3.47
C GLY A 31 6.83 -2.64 3.06
N LYS A 32 6.84 -1.69 4.00
CA LYS A 32 6.50 -0.27 3.72
C LYS A 32 7.29 0.33 2.54
N ASN A 33 8.62 0.24 2.60
CA ASN A 33 9.50 0.86 1.61
C ASN A 33 9.74 -0.01 0.38
N ARG A 34 9.63 -1.33 0.53
CA ARG A 34 9.92 -2.29 -0.55
C ARG A 34 8.71 -2.49 -1.46
N ASP A 35 7.52 -2.53 -0.87
CA ASP A 35 6.31 -2.99 -1.55
C ASP A 35 5.24 -1.88 -1.58
N TYR A 36 4.88 -1.32 -0.42
CA TYR A 36 3.74 -0.40 -0.29
C TYR A 36 3.94 0.95 -0.99
N TYR A 37 4.97 1.72 -0.63
CA TYR A 37 5.16 3.04 -1.25
C TYR A 37 5.39 2.98 -2.77
N PRO A 38 6.16 2.01 -3.31
CA PRO A 38 6.25 1.81 -4.75
C PRO A 38 4.88 1.55 -5.39
N ALA A 39 4.05 0.69 -4.79
CA ALA A 39 2.71 0.41 -5.31
C ALA A 39 1.78 1.63 -5.25
N VAL A 40 1.88 2.46 -4.20
CA VAL A 40 1.14 3.73 -4.10
C VAL A 40 1.54 4.69 -5.23
N VAL A 41 2.83 4.80 -5.52
CA VAL A 41 3.34 5.66 -6.60
C VAL A 41 2.89 5.11 -7.96
N GLU A 42 2.98 3.79 -8.17
CA GLU A 42 2.55 3.16 -9.42
C GLU A 42 1.06 3.36 -9.67
N ALA A 43 0.21 3.12 -8.66
CA ALA A 43 -1.23 3.36 -8.75
C ALA A 43 -1.56 4.83 -9.07
N ALA A 44 -0.85 5.77 -8.45
CA ALA A 44 -1.07 7.20 -8.65
C ALA A 44 -0.62 7.69 -10.04
N LEU A 45 0.46 7.12 -10.59
CA LEU A 45 1.03 7.55 -11.87
C LEU A 45 0.34 6.90 -13.07
N ASN A 46 0.07 5.60 -12.99
CA ASN A 46 -0.48 4.84 -14.12
C ASN A 46 -2.01 4.84 -14.10
N GLY A 47 -2.64 4.81 -12.93
CA GLY A 47 -4.11 4.80 -12.79
C GLY A 47 -4.83 3.58 -13.38
N GLU A 48 -4.09 2.61 -13.93
CA GLU A 48 -4.62 1.42 -14.61
C GLU A 48 -4.97 0.28 -13.64
N LYS A 49 -4.31 0.24 -12.48
CA LYS A 49 -4.48 -0.79 -11.46
C LYS A 49 -4.66 -0.17 -10.09
N THR A 50 -5.52 -0.76 -9.28
CA THR A 50 -5.66 -0.36 -7.89
C THR A 50 -4.46 -0.81 -7.06
N LEU A 51 -4.31 -0.20 -5.88
CA LEU A 51 -3.24 -0.54 -4.95
C LEU A 51 -3.33 -2.00 -4.48
N GLU A 52 -4.55 -2.55 -4.37
CA GLU A 52 -4.80 -3.93 -3.98
C GLU A 52 -4.39 -4.90 -5.10
N GLU A 53 -4.67 -4.57 -6.35
CA GLU A 53 -4.28 -5.37 -7.52
C GLU A 53 -2.76 -5.44 -7.68
N ILE A 54 -2.07 -4.31 -7.48
CA ILE A 54 -0.60 -4.24 -7.57
C ILE A 54 0.04 -5.08 -6.46
N LEU A 55 -0.53 -5.04 -5.26
CA LEU A 55 -0.05 -5.80 -4.10
C LEU A 55 -0.50 -7.26 -4.11
N GLY A 56 -1.31 -7.67 -5.09
CA GLY A 56 -1.85 -9.03 -5.17
C GLY A 56 -2.71 -9.38 -3.96
N VAL A 57 -3.51 -8.42 -3.48
CA VAL A 57 -4.42 -8.59 -2.33
C VAL A 57 -5.89 -8.35 -2.63
N ASP A 58 -6.26 -8.17 -3.91
CA ASP A 58 -7.64 -8.19 -4.38
C ASP A 58 -8.28 -9.58 -4.10
N GLU A 59 -9.49 -9.59 -3.54
CA GLU A 59 -10.32 -10.79 -3.33
C GLU A 59 -11.01 -11.25 -4.62
#